data_AF-A0A953R6U2-F1
#
_entry.id   AF-A0A953R6U2-F1
#
_cell.length_a   1.000
_cell.length_b   1.000
_cell.length_c   1.000
_cell.angle_alpha   90.00
_cell.angle_beta   90.00
_cell.angle_gamma   90.00
#
_symmetry.space_group_name_H-M   'P 1'
#
loop_
_entity.id
_entity.type
_entity.pdbx_description
1 polymer ?
#
loop_
_entity_poly.entity_id
_entity_poly.type
_entity_poly.pdbx_seq_one_letter_code
_entity_poly.pdbx_strand_id
1 'polypeptide(L)'
;MIYTRRDVGRIALAALPAAKLLSAGKPNSKFGGVQIGVIAPYSFHGMPGDAESLLKDMVELGINACELQNPPAEAFAGAPAPAGRGGPGGGGGAGRGRGLASSGGETGAGQGGAPAAPGGEPGRGGQGRGAGRGGRAPLTPEQQAAQQKAAEEMKKWRLSVSMDKFKSLRKMYEDAGVSIYAFKLGLTLAMSDDEYQYTFNVAKALGCNHLTMELPSDPALTKRIGEFAAKEKMMVGYHAHT
;
A
#
# COMPACT_ATOMS: atom_id res chain seq x y z
N MET A 1 13.05 46.11 -1.14
CA MET A 1 13.52 45.35 0.04
C MET A 1 15.02 45.10 -0.17
N ILE A 2 15.89 45.56 0.74
CA ILE A 2 17.34 45.41 0.62
C ILE A 2 17.75 44.24 1.54
N TYR A 3 18.17 43.11 0.96
CA TYR A 3 18.63 41.95 1.73
C TYR A 3 20.03 42.21 2.29
N THR A 4 20.23 41.96 3.59
CA THR A 4 21.54 42.07 4.22
C THR A 4 22.35 40.79 4.02
N ARG A 5 23.68 40.86 4.20
CA ARG A 5 24.56 39.67 4.15
C ARG A 5 24.15 38.57 5.13
N ARG A 6 23.50 38.94 6.26
CA ARG A 6 22.97 37.99 7.25
C ARG A 6 21.69 37.32 6.77
N ASP A 7 20.86 38.01 6.00
CA ASP A 7 19.64 37.45 5.41
C ASP A 7 19.98 36.45 4.32
N VAL A 8 20.96 36.77 3.47
CA VAL A 8 21.50 35.83 2.47
C VAL A 8 22.10 34.60 3.15
N GLY A 9 22.85 34.77 4.24
CA GLY A 9 23.42 33.66 5.01
C GLY A 9 22.36 32.75 5.64
N ARG A 10 21.25 33.31 6.15
CA ARG A 10 20.13 32.52 6.69
C ARG A 10 19.34 31.78 5.61
N ILE A 11 19.11 32.43 4.46
CA ILE A 11 18.46 31.79 3.31
C ILE A 11 19.34 30.64 2.79
N ALA A 12 20.65 30.85 2.67
CA ALA A 12 21.59 29.81 2.24
C ALA A 12 21.62 28.62 3.23
N LEU A 13 21.62 28.89 4.54
CA LEU A 13 21.63 27.83 5.55
C LEU A 13 20.30 27.05 5.58
N ALA A 14 19.17 27.71 5.38
CA ALA A 14 17.85 27.09 5.24
C ALA A 14 17.70 26.30 3.93
N ALA A 15 18.47 26.65 2.89
CA ALA A 15 18.49 25.95 1.61
C ALA A 15 19.40 24.71 1.61
N LEU A 16 20.32 24.55 2.56
CA LEU A 16 21.27 23.41 2.59
C LEU A 16 20.59 22.03 2.73
N PRO A 17 19.57 21.82 3.58
CA PRO A 17 18.83 20.56 3.62
C PRO A 17 18.09 20.27 2.30
N ALA A 18 17.50 21.30 1.69
CA ALA A 18 16.83 21.19 0.39
C ALA A 18 17.83 20.92 -0.76
N ALA A 19 19.02 21.51 -0.71
CA ALA A 19 20.09 21.26 -1.67
C ALA A 19 20.70 19.86 -1.50
N LYS A 20 20.79 19.31 -0.28
CA LYS A 20 21.18 17.89 -0.08
C LYS A 20 20.13 16.91 -0.60
N LEU A 21 18.84 17.25 -0.56
CA LEU A 21 17.78 16.48 -1.23
C LEU A 21 17.89 16.54 -2.75
N LEU A 22 18.40 17.65 -3.31
CA LEU A 22 18.67 17.80 -4.75
C LEU A 22 20.05 17.27 -5.18
N SER A 23 20.99 17.07 -4.24
CA SER A 23 22.36 16.55 -4.51
C SER A 23 22.56 15.09 -4.10
N ALA A 24 21.65 14.51 -3.31
CA ALA A 24 21.53 13.06 -3.25
C ALA A 24 20.99 12.64 -4.62
N GLY A 25 21.80 11.94 -5.41
CA GLY A 25 21.36 11.44 -6.72
C GLY A 25 20.05 10.65 -6.63
N LYS A 26 19.48 10.30 -7.79
CA LYS A 26 18.29 9.42 -7.86
C LYS A 26 18.47 8.21 -6.93
N PRO A 27 17.41 7.78 -6.20
CA PRO A 27 17.49 6.69 -5.26
C PRO A 27 18.03 5.43 -5.93
N ASN A 28 18.77 4.62 -5.18
CA ASN A 28 19.35 3.38 -5.67
C ASN A 28 19.37 2.32 -4.57
N SER A 29 18.38 1.44 -4.59
CA SER A 29 18.26 0.33 -3.64
C SER A 29 18.78 -0.99 -4.22
N LYS A 30 19.85 -0.91 -5.02
CA LYS A 30 20.58 -2.09 -5.51
C LYS A 30 21.80 -2.39 -4.64
N PHE A 31 21.79 -3.53 -3.96
CA PHE A 31 22.87 -3.97 -3.08
C PHE A 31 23.44 -5.29 -3.59
N GLY A 32 24.74 -5.34 -3.87
CA GLY A 32 25.38 -6.57 -4.38
C GLY A 32 24.74 -7.12 -5.67
N GLY A 33 24.16 -6.24 -6.51
CA GLY A 33 23.44 -6.63 -7.72
C GLY A 33 21.95 -6.95 -7.53
N VAL A 34 21.50 -7.12 -6.29
CA VAL A 34 20.09 -7.42 -5.96
C VAL A 34 19.28 -6.13 -5.86
N GLN A 35 18.19 -6.05 -6.62
CA GLN A 35 17.24 -4.95 -6.55
C GLN A 35 16.30 -5.12 -5.36
N ILE A 36 16.31 -4.17 -4.43
CA ILE A 36 15.36 -4.12 -3.32
C ILE A 36 14.23 -3.17 -3.68
N GLY A 37 13.00 -3.63 -3.47
CA GLY A 37 11.79 -2.84 -3.70
C GLY A 37 10.78 -3.01 -2.57
N VAL A 38 9.66 -2.30 -2.69
CA VAL A 38 8.57 -2.30 -1.70
C VAL A 38 7.23 -2.55 -2.35
N ILE A 39 6.31 -3.16 -1.60
CA ILE A 39 4.89 -3.22 -1.96
C ILE A 39 4.23 -1.98 -1.36
N ALA A 40 3.71 -1.08 -2.20
CA ALA A 40 3.13 0.19 -1.75
C ALA A 40 1.62 0.24 -2.07
N PRO A 41 0.75 0.69 -1.13
CA PRO A 41 1.03 1.25 0.19
C PRO A 41 1.22 0.22 1.32
N TYR A 42 1.26 -1.09 1.05
CA TYR A 42 1.30 -2.13 2.10
C TYR A 42 2.46 -1.90 3.10
N SER A 43 3.63 -1.53 2.62
CA SER A 43 4.80 -1.30 3.46
C SER A 43 4.74 0.03 4.26
N PHE A 44 3.79 0.91 3.94
CA PHE A 44 3.64 2.26 4.49
C PHE A 44 2.36 2.39 5.34
N HIS A 45 1.98 1.33 6.05
CA HIS A 45 0.76 1.32 6.87
C HIS A 45 0.74 2.48 7.88
N GLY A 46 -0.37 3.24 7.89
CA GLY A 46 -0.56 4.38 8.78
C GLY A 46 0.01 5.70 8.24
N MET A 47 0.61 5.69 7.05
CA MET A 47 1.08 6.87 6.33
C MET A 47 0.11 7.24 5.19
N PRO A 48 0.19 8.47 4.65
CA PRO A 48 -0.55 8.84 3.44
C PRO A 48 -0.23 7.87 2.29
N GLY A 49 -1.28 7.36 1.64
CA GLY A 49 -1.17 6.30 0.64
C GLY A 49 -1.46 6.76 -0.80
N ASP A 50 -1.54 8.07 -1.05
CA ASP A 50 -1.63 8.61 -2.41
C ASP A 50 -0.31 8.45 -3.17
N ALA A 51 -0.38 8.51 -4.50
CA ALA A 51 0.74 8.19 -5.37
C ALA A 51 1.97 9.10 -5.12
N GLU A 52 1.74 10.37 -4.83
CA GLU A 52 2.75 11.39 -4.56
C GLU A 52 3.43 11.16 -3.21
N SER A 53 2.65 10.91 -2.15
CA SER A 53 3.19 10.63 -0.82
C SER A 53 4.02 9.35 -0.81
N LEU A 54 3.54 8.29 -1.47
CA LEU A 54 4.30 7.04 -1.62
C LEU A 54 5.64 7.27 -2.33
N LEU A 55 5.64 8.06 -3.42
CA LEU A 55 6.86 8.39 -4.14
C LEU A 55 7.86 9.14 -3.24
N LYS A 56 7.37 10.13 -2.50
CA LYS A 56 8.19 10.89 -1.55
C LYS A 56 8.84 9.96 -0.53
N ASP A 57 8.08 9.06 0.08
CA ASP A 57 8.59 8.17 1.12
C ASP A 57 9.58 7.15 0.56
N MET A 58 9.36 6.64 -0.66
CA MET A 58 10.33 5.79 -1.36
C MET A 58 11.66 6.52 -1.62
N VAL A 59 11.60 7.75 -2.12
CA VAL A 59 12.80 8.58 -2.37
C VAL A 59 13.54 8.87 -1.05
N GLU A 60 12.82 9.21 0.01
CA GLU A 60 13.39 9.47 1.33
C GLU A 60 14.11 8.25 1.92
N LEU A 61 13.57 7.04 1.70
CA LEU A 61 14.20 5.78 2.10
C LEU A 61 15.33 5.32 1.16
N GLY A 62 15.56 6.01 0.03
CA GLY A 62 16.51 5.58 -0.98
C GLY A 62 16.07 4.35 -1.78
N ILE A 63 14.77 4.03 -1.79
CA ILE A 63 14.18 2.89 -2.49
C ILE A 63 13.73 3.31 -3.90
N ASN A 64 14.13 2.53 -4.91
CA ASN A 64 13.87 2.87 -6.31
C ASN A 64 13.11 1.81 -7.12
N ALA A 65 12.49 0.83 -6.45
CA ALA A 65 11.62 -0.17 -7.08
C ALA A 65 10.33 -0.37 -6.28
N CYS A 66 9.19 -0.33 -6.97
CA CYS A 66 7.85 -0.40 -6.38
C CYS A 66 6.98 -1.46 -7.07
N GLU A 67 6.39 -2.34 -6.26
CA GLU A 67 5.15 -3.03 -6.60
C GLU A 67 4.00 -2.14 -6.13
N LEU A 68 3.31 -1.51 -7.08
CA LEU A 68 2.25 -0.56 -6.77
C LEU A 68 0.90 -1.28 -6.71
N GLN A 69 0.18 -1.14 -5.61
CA GLN A 69 -1.19 -1.63 -5.52
C GLN A 69 -2.16 -0.74 -6.29
N ASN A 70 -3.30 -1.31 -6.66
CA ASN A 70 -4.32 -0.65 -7.45
C ASN A 70 -4.87 0.69 -6.89
N PRO A 71 -5.22 0.82 -5.58
CA PRO A 71 -5.97 1.99 -5.14
C PRO A 71 -5.28 3.35 -5.39
N PRO A 72 -3.98 3.55 -5.10
CA PRO A 72 -3.28 4.78 -5.45
C PRO A 72 -3.23 5.06 -6.95
N ALA A 73 -3.04 4.03 -7.79
CA ALA A 73 -2.95 4.18 -9.24
C ALA A 73 -4.28 4.62 -9.85
N GLU A 74 -5.38 3.95 -9.49
CA GLU A 74 -6.72 4.32 -9.95
C GLU A 74 -7.15 5.70 -9.40
N ALA A 75 -6.84 6.00 -8.13
CA ALA A 75 -7.12 7.32 -7.55
C ALA A 75 -6.38 8.45 -8.28
N PHE A 76 -5.07 8.27 -8.57
CA PHE A 76 -4.29 9.21 -9.36
C PHE A 76 -4.88 9.41 -10.77
N ALA A 77 -5.41 8.34 -11.36
CA ALA A 77 -6.07 8.39 -12.66
C ALA A 77 -7.49 9.02 -12.62
N GLY A 78 -7.99 9.37 -11.43
CA GLY A 78 -9.28 10.04 -11.23
C GLY A 78 -10.45 9.09 -11.03
N ALA A 79 -10.22 7.91 -10.43
CA ALA A 79 -11.30 7.00 -10.06
C ALA A 79 -12.28 7.64 -9.08
N PRO A 80 -13.59 7.33 -9.19
CA PRO A 80 -14.57 7.81 -8.22
C PRO A 80 -14.25 7.27 -6.82
N ALA A 81 -14.44 8.12 -5.81
CA ALA A 81 -14.22 7.71 -4.43
C ALA A 81 -15.21 6.60 -4.05
N PRO A 82 -14.79 5.59 -3.25
CA PRO A 82 -15.68 4.55 -2.80
C PRO A 82 -16.88 5.15 -2.05
N ALA A 83 -18.08 4.68 -2.36
CA ALA A 83 -19.29 5.09 -1.66
C ALA A 83 -19.15 4.79 -0.16
N GLY A 84 -19.09 5.83 0.67
CA GLY A 84 -19.09 5.70 2.13
C GLY A 84 -17.72 5.79 2.83
N ARG A 85 -17.07 6.96 2.75
CA ARG A 85 -16.25 7.47 3.88
C ARG A 85 -16.26 9.00 4.02
N GLY A 86 -17.21 9.68 3.39
CA GLY A 86 -17.33 11.14 3.41
C GLY A 86 -18.77 11.57 3.60
N GLY A 87 -19.24 11.57 4.84
CA GLY A 87 -20.34 12.45 5.25
C GLY A 87 -19.73 13.74 5.85
N PRO A 88 -20.32 14.93 5.61
CA PRO A 88 -19.85 16.16 6.21
C PRO A 88 -20.11 16.12 7.72
N GLY A 89 -19.08 15.81 8.51
CA GLY A 89 -19.18 15.71 9.98
C GLY A 89 -18.29 14.67 10.67
N GLY A 90 -17.45 13.91 9.95
CA GLY A 90 -16.55 12.93 10.54
C GLY A 90 -15.15 13.46 10.90
N GLY A 91 -15.09 14.55 11.67
CA GLY A 91 -13.84 14.95 12.33
C GLY A 91 -13.59 14.08 13.56
N GLY A 92 -12.35 13.60 13.74
CA GLY A 92 -11.89 13.06 15.03
C GLY A 92 -11.67 11.55 15.05
N GLY A 93 -10.47 11.14 14.66
CA GLY A 93 -9.90 9.83 14.97
C GLY A 93 -8.42 9.91 15.29
N ALA A 94 -7.97 11.04 15.82
CA ALA A 94 -6.67 11.16 16.45
C ALA A 94 -6.77 10.64 17.90
N GLY A 95 -5.85 9.76 18.29
CA GLY A 95 -5.56 9.51 19.71
C GLY A 95 -5.98 8.15 20.27
N ARG A 96 -5.18 7.11 20.01
CA ARG A 96 -4.78 6.20 21.08
C ARG A 96 -3.27 6.36 21.30
N GLY A 97 -2.91 7.50 21.86
CA GLY A 97 -1.58 7.71 22.41
C GLY A 97 -1.38 6.77 23.61
N ARG A 98 -0.51 5.76 23.44
CA ARG A 98 0.20 5.17 24.57
C ARG A 98 1.16 6.25 25.08
N GLY A 99 0.93 6.72 26.30
CA GLY A 99 1.76 7.74 26.94
C GLY A 99 3.23 7.31 26.98
N LEU A 100 4.10 8.11 26.37
CA LEU A 100 5.48 8.23 26.80
C LEU A 100 5.48 9.01 28.12
N ALA A 101 5.70 8.31 29.23
CA ALA A 101 6.21 8.94 30.43
C ALA A 101 7.74 8.85 30.37
N SER A 102 8.37 9.99 30.14
CA SER A 102 9.79 10.19 30.41
C SER A 102 9.98 10.37 31.92
N SER A 103 10.80 9.52 32.54
CA SER A 103 11.52 9.90 33.76
C SER A 103 12.84 9.14 33.76
N GLY A 104 13.94 9.90 33.73
CA GLY A 104 15.29 9.38 33.84
C GLY A 104 15.55 8.72 35.20
N GLY A 105 16.66 7.99 35.26
CA GLY A 105 17.12 7.37 36.50
C GLY A 105 18.16 6.30 36.22
N GLU A 106 19.40 6.65 36.48
CA GLU A 106 20.64 5.89 36.39
C GLU A 106 20.71 4.54 37.13
N THR A 107 21.65 3.71 36.66
CA THR A 107 22.49 2.73 37.39
C THR A 107 21.88 1.41 37.88
N GLY A 108 22.67 0.34 37.71
CA GLY A 108 22.62 -0.82 38.60
C GLY A 108 22.77 -2.18 37.92
N ALA A 109 24.00 -2.69 37.90
CA ALA A 109 24.33 -4.07 37.56
C ALA A 109 23.68 -5.10 38.52
N GLY A 110 23.52 -6.35 38.07
CA GLY A 110 23.26 -7.45 39.01
C GLY A 110 22.78 -8.75 38.35
N GLN A 111 23.65 -9.74 38.34
CA GLN A 111 23.41 -11.12 37.90
C GLN A 111 22.50 -11.91 38.86
N GLY A 112 21.86 -12.96 38.33
CA GLY A 112 21.93 -14.29 38.95
C GLY A 112 20.63 -14.91 39.48
N GLY A 113 20.40 -16.18 39.12
CA GLY A 113 19.83 -17.19 40.02
C GLY A 113 18.44 -17.74 39.70
N ALA A 114 18.38 -18.94 39.09
CA ALA A 114 17.32 -19.93 39.32
C ALA A 114 17.69 -20.79 40.58
N PRO A 115 16.93 -21.81 41.08
CA PRO A 115 15.69 -22.45 40.59
C PRO A 115 14.63 -22.93 41.65
N ALA A 116 13.54 -23.55 41.16
CA ALA A 116 12.75 -24.72 41.64
C ALA A 116 11.79 -24.71 42.89
N ALA A 117 10.47 -24.75 42.60
CA ALA A 117 9.37 -25.71 42.96
C ALA A 117 9.06 -26.11 44.45
N PRO A 118 7.95 -26.84 44.80
CA PRO A 118 6.70 -27.22 44.09
C PRO A 118 5.37 -27.02 44.90
N GLY A 119 4.22 -27.31 44.27
CA GLY A 119 3.09 -28.01 44.92
C GLY A 119 1.78 -27.23 45.14
N GLY A 120 0.67 -27.75 44.58
CA GLY A 120 -0.69 -27.49 45.08
C GLY A 120 -1.79 -27.34 44.03
N GLU A 121 -2.27 -28.46 43.47
CA GLU A 121 -3.65 -28.61 42.94
C GLU A 121 -4.36 -29.62 43.87
N PRO A 122 -5.69 -29.53 44.12
CA PRO A 122 -6.69 -29.77 43.06
C PRO A 122 -8.03 -29.01 43.17
N GLY A 123 -8.79 -28.98 42.06
CA GLY A 123 -10.26 -29.13 42.16
C GLY A 123 -11.16 -28.23 41.31
N ARG A 124 -11.42 -28.68 40.06
CA ARG A 124 -12.69 -28.65 39.30
C ARG A 124 -13.56 -27.38 39.27
N GLY A 125 -13.69 -26.86 38.05
CA GLY A 125 -14.87 -26.10 37.58
C GLY A 125 -14.84 -25.94 36.07
N GLY A 126 -15.29 -26.96 35.33
CA GLY A 126 -15.37 -26.91 33.87
C GLY A 126 -16.43 -25.92 33.39
N GLN A 127 -16.04 -25.04 32.46
CA GLN A 127 -16.92 -24.46 31.45
C GLN A 127 -16.08 -24.04 30.25
N GLY A 128 -15.82 -25.00 29.37
CA GLY A 128 -15.59 -24.70 27.97
C GLY A 128 -16.93 -24.31 27.33
N ARG A 129 -16.94 -23.16 26.63
CA ARG A 129 -17.90 -22.68 25.61
C ARG A 129 -17.56 -21.20 25.40
N GLY A 130 -17.30 -20.69 24.21
CA GLY A 130 -17.36 -21.25 22.88
C GLY A 130 -16.85 -20.22 21.90
N ALA A 131 -16.47 -20.73 20.73
CA ALA A 131 -16.18 -19.95 19.55
C ALA A 131 -17.26 -18.90 19.27
N GLY A 132 -16.82 -17.71 18.88
CA GLY A 132 -17.67 -16.65 18.38
C GLY A 132 -16.85 -15.69 17.54
N ARG A 133 -16.18 -16.22 16.49
CA ARG A 133 -15.93 -15.40 15.31
C ARG A 133 -17.32 -14.97 14.83
N GLY A 134 -17.75 -13.78 15.24
CA GLY A 134 -18.99 -13.18 14.78
C GLY A 134 -18.92 -13.12 13.27
N GLY A 135 -19.62 -14.03 12.61
CA GLY A 135 -19.82 -13.98 11.17
C GLY A 135 -20.39 -12.61 10.86
N ARG A 136 -19.70 -11.87 9.99
CA ARG A 136 -20.17 -10.57 9.52
C ARG A 136 -21.61 -10.75 9.01
N ALA A 137 -22.55 -10.02 9.61
CA ALA A 137 -23.96 -10.12 9.23
C ALA A 137 -24.11 -9.94 7.71
N PRO A 138 -25.01 -10.69 7.05
CA PRO A 138 -25.27 -10.52 5.63
C PRO A 138 -25.62 -9.06 5.31
N LEU A 139 -25.17 -8.57 4.16
CA LEU A 139 -25.45 -7.22 3.70
C LEU A 139 -26.96 -7.03 3.51
N THR A 140 -27.48 -5.87 3.90
CA THR A 140 -28.87 -5.51 3.63
C THR A 140 -29.10 -5.35 2.12
N PRO A 141 -30.34 -5.49 1.60
CA PRO A 141 -30.63 -5.27 0.19
C PRO A 141 -30.17 -3.89 -0.31
N GLU A 142 -30.31 -2.86 0.52
CA GLU A 142 -29.85 -1.50 0.20
C GLU A 142 -28.31 -1.44 0.07
N GLN A 143 -27.59 -2.10 0.98
CA GLN A 143 -26.12 -2.18 0.91
C GLN A 143 -25.66 -2.98 -0.31
N GLN A 144 -26.37 -4.05 -0.67
CA GLN A 144 -26.09 -4.83 -1.88
C GLN A 144 -26.30 -3.99 -3.14
N ALA A 145 -27.43 -3.27 -3.24
CA ALA A 145 -27.72 -2.38 -4.35
C ALA A 145 -26.68 -1.24 -4.46
N ALA A 146 -26.27 -0.65 -3.35
CA ALA A 146 -25.22 0.36 -3.31
C ALA A 146 -23.86 -0.19 -3.79
N GLN A 147 -23.49 -1.41 -3.40
CA GLN A 147 -22.27 -2.07 -3.87
C GLN A 147 -22.32 -2.39 -5.37
N GLN A 148 -23.45 -2.88 -5.87
CA GLN A 148 -23.64 -3.15 -7.30
C GLN A 148 -23.53 -1.87 -8.11
N LYS A 149 -24.21 -0.80 -7.68
CA LYS A 149 -24.11 0.51 -8.33
C LYS A 149 -22.68 1.04 -8.34
N ALA A 150 -21.97 0.98 -7.21
CA ALA A 150 -20.57 1.40 -7.14
C ALA A 150 -19.67 0.55 -8.06
N ALA A 151 -19.90 -0.76 -8.15
CA ALA A 151 -19.16 -1.64 -9.06
C ALA A 151 -19.42 -1.29 -10.54
N GLU A 152 -20.67 -0.99 -10.91
CA GLU A 152 -21.03 -0.54 -12.25
C GLU A 152 -20.41 0.81 -12.62
N GLU A 153 -20.42 1.77 -11.69
CA GLU A 153 -19.79 3.08 -11.86
C GLU A 153 -18.27 2.94 -12.02
N MET A 154 -17.63 2.12 -11.18
CA MET A 154 -16.21 1.79 -11.32
C MET A 154 -15.91 1.12 -12.66
N LYS A 155 -16.73 0.15 -13.10
CA LYS A 155 -16.58 -0.49 -14.40
C LYS A 155 -16.66 0.53 -15.53
N LYS A 156 -17.70 1.37 -15.55
CA LYS A 156 -17.85 2.43 -16.56
C LYS A 156 -16.64 3.35 -16.58
N TRP A 157 -16.13 3.74 -15.41
CA TRP A 157 -14.92 4.55 -15.30
C TRP A 157 -13.70 3.83 -15.89
N ARG A 158 -13.42 2.57 -15.48
CA ARG A 158 -12.28 1.77 -15.98
C ARG A 158 -12.28 1.65 -17.50
N LEU A 159 -13.45 1.46 -18.10
CA LEU A 159 -13.58 1.32 -19.55
C LEU A 159 -13.48 2.67 -20.30
N SER A 160 -13.57 3.80 -19.59
CA SER A 160 -13.52 5.14 -20.19
C SER A 160 -12.19 5.88 -19.95
N VAL A 161 -11.44 5.52 -18.90
CA VAL A 161 -10.25 6.27 -18.49
C VAL A 161 -9.11 6.09 -19.51
N SER A 162 -8.44 7.19 -19.85
CA SER A 162 -7.28 7.15 -20.75
C SER A 162 -6.06 6.56 -20.07
N MET A 163 -5.35 5.66 -20.78
CA MET A 163 -4.06 5.12 -20.35
C MET A 163 -2.97 6.18 -20.17
N ASP A 164 -3.14 7.39 -20.74
CA ASP A 164 -2.20 8.49 -20.56
C ASP A 164 -2.13 9.01 -19.11
N LYS A 165 -3.18 8.77 -18.32
CA LYS A 165 -3.15 9.03 -16.87
C LYS A 165 -2.14 8.12 -16.16
N PHE A 166 -2.13 6.84 -16.50
CA PHE A 166 -1.17 5.88 -15.95
C PHE A 166 0.24 6.09 -16.49
N LYS A 167 0.39 6.50 -17.76
CA LYS A 167 1.70 6.92 -18.30
C LYS A 167 2.24 8.17 -17.59
N SER A 168 1.38 9.12 -17.24
CA SER A 168 1.76 10.29 -16.43
C SER A 168 2.23 9.88 -15.04
N LEU A 169 1.54 8.92 -14.41
CA LEU A 169 1.97 8.36 -13.12
C LEU A 169 3.34 7.69 -13.22
N ARG A 170 3.53 6.82 -14.23
CA ARG A 170 4.83 6.21 -14.52
C ARG A 170 5.92 7.26 -14.67
N LYS A 171 5.68 8.29 -15.49
CA LYS A 171 6.64 9.36 -15.73
C LYS A 171 7.01 10.09 -14.44
N MET A 172 6.04 10.39 -13.58
CA MET A 172 6.29 11.01 -12.28
C MET A 172 7.28 10.19 -11.44
N TYR A 173 7.08 8.87 -11.38
CA TYR A 173 7.96 7.96 -10.64
C TYR A 173 9.35 7.87 -11.29
N GLU A 174 9.43 7.70 -12.61
CA GLU A 174 10.71 7.58 -13.35
C GLU A 174 11.54 8.88 -13.30
N ASP A 175 10.90 10.04 -13.32
CA ASP A 175 11.55 11.35 -13.19
C ASP A 175 12.26 11.45 -11.83
N ALA A 176 11.61 10.97 -10.76
CA ALA A 176 12.19 10.85 -9.42
C ALA A 176 13.16 9.65 -9.26
N GLY A 177 13.32 8.83 -10.29
CA GLY A 177 14.25 7.69 -10.30
C GLY A 177 13.70 6.40 -9.71
N VAL A 178 12.38 6.29 -9.51
CA VAL A 178 11.71 5.09 -8.99
C VAL A 178 11.01 4.35 -10.14
N SER A 179 11.14 3.03 -10.20
CA SER A 179 10.44 2.18 -11.17
C SER A 179 9.22 1.50 -10.55
N ILE A 180 8.07 1.54 -11.24
CA ILE A 180 6.91 0.71 -10.92
C ILE A 180 7.04 -0.59 -11.72
N TYR A 181 7.66 -1.61 -11.11
CA TYR A 181 8.00 -2.85 -11.82
C TYR A 181 6.85 -3.85 -11.85
N ALA A 182 5.95 -3.79 -10.87
CA ALA A 182 4.80 -4.68 -10.74
C ALA A 182 3.55 -3.90 -10.34
N PHE A 183 2.39 -4.42 -10.75
CA PHE A 183 1.10 -3.84 -10.41
C PHE A 183 0.21 -4.88 -9.73
N LYS A 184 -0.21 -4.58 -8.48
CA LYS A 184 -0.98 -5.50 -7.63
C LYS A 184 -2.46 -5.17 -7.65
N LEU A 185 -3.28 -6.12 -8.10
CA LEU A 185 -4.73 -5.99 -8.11
C LEU A 185 -5.43 -7.36 -8.04
N GLY A 186 -6.68 -7.40 -7.59
CA GLY A 186 -7.47 -8.64 -7.61
C GLY A 186 -8.31 -8.76 -8.89
N LEU A 187 -8.26 -9.92 -9.55
CA LEU A 187 -9.19 -10.31 -10.60
C LEU A 187 -10.22 -11.30 -10.05
N THR A 188 -11.44 -11.26 -10.58
CA THR A 188 -12.51 -12.19 -10.19
C THR A 188 -13.18 -12.80 -11.42
N LEU A 189 -13.89 -13.90 -11.26
CA LEU A 189 -14.65 -14.51 -12.35
C LEU A 189 -15.82 -13.63 -12.83
N ALA A 190 -16.34 -12.75 -11.98
CA ALA A 190 -17.45 -11.86 -12.30
C ALA A 190 -17.06 -10.68 -13.20
N MET A 191 -15.78 -10.32 -13.25
CA MET A 191 -15.29 -9.25 -14.11
C MET A 191 -15.42 -9.64 -15.59
N SER A 192 -15.77 -8.65 -16.41
CA SER A 192 -15.84 -8.80 -17.86
C SER A 192 -14.45 -8.92 -18.51
N ASP A 193 -14.40 -9.43 -19.74
CA ASP A 193 -13.14 -9.52 -20.50
C ASP A 193 -12.50 -8.15 -20.73
N ASP A 194 -13.31 -7.11 -20.93
CA ASP A 194 -12.81 -5.73 -21.06
C ASP A 194 -12.19 -5.22 -19.76
N GLU A 195 -12.73 -5.60 -18.61
CA GLU A 195 -12.13 -5.27 -17.32
C GLU A 195 -10.83 -6.04 -17.10
N TYR A 196 -10.74 -7.31 -17.51
CA TYR A 196 -9.47 -8.04 -17.52
C TYR A 196 -8.46 -7.31 -18.40
N GLN A 197 -8.83 -6.99 -19.64
CA GLN A 197 -7.98 -6.29 -20.60
C GLN A 197 -7.49 -4.94 -20.06
N TYR A 198 -8.37 -4.19 -19.40
CA TYR A 198 -8.03 -2.94 -18.72
C TYR A 198 -6.86 -3.14 -17.74
N THR A 199 -6.87 -4.20 -16.93
CA THR A 199 -5.80 -4.44 -15.93
C THR A 199 -4.42 -4.63 -16.56
N PHE A 200 -4.35 -5.36 -17.67
CA PHE A 200 -3.11 -5.53 -18.43
C PHE A 200 -2.68 -4.25 -19.14
N ASN A 201 -3.63 -3.47 -19.65
CA ASN A 201 -3.35 -2.16 -20.25
C ASN A 201 -2.75 -1.18 -19.23
N VAL A 202 -3.30 -1.15 -18.01
CA VAL A 202 -2.77 -0.34 -16.91
C VAL A 202 -1.35 -0.77 -16.56
N ALA A 203 -1.10 -2.07 -16.37
CA ALA A 203 0.24 -2.58 -16.07
C ALA A 203 1.26 -2.20 -17.16
N LYS A 204 0.89 -2.33 -18.44
CA LYS A 204 1.73 -1.91 -19.58
C LYS A 204 1.98 -0.39 -19.56
N ALA A 205 0.96 0.41 -19.30
CA ALA A 205 1.06 1.87 -19.22
C ALA A 205 1.96 2.33 -18.06
N LEU A 206 1.91 1.62 -16.93
CA LEU A 206 2.78 1.82 -15.77
C LEU A 206 4.23 1.37 -16.01
N GLY A 207 4.48 0.60 -17.07
CA GLY A 207 5.81 0.05 -17.37
C GLY A 207 6.14 -1.22 -16.60
N CYS A 208 5.13 -1.88 -16.03
CA CYS A 208 5.31 -3.11 -15.26
C CYS A 208 5.69 -4.29 -16.17
N ASN A 209 6.48 -5.21 -15.64
CA ASN A 209 6.80 -6.48 -16.32
C ASN A 209 5.86 -7.62 -15.89
N HIS A 210 5.12 -7.45 -14.79
CA HIS A 210 4.11 -8.42 -14.34
C HIS A 210 3.00 -7.79 -13.51
N LEU A 211 1.90 -8.55 -13.42
CA LEU A 211 0.86 -8.35 -12.41
C LEU A 211 1.13 -9.23 -11.19
N THR A 212 0.68 -8.78 -10.03
CA THR A 212 0.62 -9.62 -8.83
C THR A 212 -0.78 -9.64 -8.23
N MET A 213 -1.17 -10.75 -7.60
CA MET A 213 -2.44 -10.89 -6.92
C MET A 213 -2.40 -11.97 -5.85
N GLU A 214 -3.44 -12.08 -5.03
CA GLU A 214 -3.57 -13.17 -4.07
C GLU A 214 -3.76 -14.51 -4.79
N LEU A 215 -3.21 -15.59 -4.21
CA LEU A 215 -3.43 -16.94 -4.72
C LEU A 215 -4.93 -17.28 -4.72
N PRO A 216 -5.56 -17.52 -5.89
CA PRO A 216 -6.96 -17.92 -5.95
C PRO A 216 -7.16 -19.32 -5.34
N SER A 217 -8.25 -19.51 -4.62
CA SER A 217 -8.69 -20.85 -4.21
C SER A 217 -9.43 -21.60 -5.31
N ASP A 218 -10.03 -20.87 -6.26
CA ASP A 218 -10.75 -21.43 -7.40
C ASP A 218 -9.81 -21.61 -8.61
N PRO A 219 -9.54 -22.86 -9.04
CA PRO A 219 -8.67 -23.11 -10.20
C PRO A 219 -9.23 -22.54 -11.51
N ALA A 220 -10.54 -22.35 -11.65
CA ALA A 220 -11.11 -21.73 -12.84
C ALA A 220 -10.68 -20.27 -12.99
N LEU A 221 -10.54 -19.55 -11.87
CA LEU A 221 -10.01 -18.19 -11.86
C LEU A 221 -8.54 -18.19 -12.29
N THR A 222 -7.71 -19.07 -11.73
CA THR A 222 -6.31 -19.23 -12.14
C THR A 222 -6.16 -19.53 -13.63
N LYS A 223 -7.01 -20.41 -14.19
CA LYS A 223 -7.02 -20.73 -15.63
C LYS A 223 -7.32 -19.49 -16.47
N ARG A 224 -8.38 -18.74 -16.14
CA ARG A 224 -8.76 -17.53 -16.89
C ARG A 224 -7.69 -16.44 -16.84
N ILE A 225 -7.07 -16.23 -15.66
CA ILE A 225 -5.95 -15.30 -15.50
C ILE A 225 -4.79 -15.71 -16.42
N GLY A 226 -4.44 -17.00 -16.42
CA GLY A 226 -3.36 -17.53 -17.27
C GLY A 226 -3.61 -17.35 -18.78
N GLU A 227 -4.85 -17.51 -19.23
CA GLU A 227 -5.24 -17.30 -20.64
C GLU A 227 -5.02 -15.84 -21.08
N PHE A 228 -5.45 -14.88 -20.26
CA PHE A 228 -5.19 -13.46 -20.52
C PHE A 228 -3.70 -13.12 -20.42
N ALA A 229 -3.00 -13.65 -19.42
CA ALA A 229 -1.56 -13.46 -19.27
C ALA A 229 -0.77 -13.93 -20.51
N ALA A 230 -1.14 -15.10 -21.05
CA ALA A 230 -0.57 -15.65 -22.28
C ALA A 230 -0.88 -14.76 -23.50
N LYS A 231 -2.14 -14.33 -23.66
CA LYS A 231 -2.57 -13.42 -24.72
C LYS A 231 -1.77 -12.11 -24.68
N GLU A 232 -1.61 -11.53 -23.50
CA GLU A 232 -1.00 -10.23 -23.28
C GLU A 232 0.54 -10.28 -23.22
N LYS A 233 1.12 -11.48 -23.20
CA LYS A 233 2.56 -11.76 -23.03
C LYS A 233 3.12 -11.09 -21.78
N MET A 234 2.35 -11.16 -20.68
CA MET A 234 2.70 -10.55 -19.40
C MET A 234 2.63 -11.60 -18.31
N MET A 235 3.63 -11.62 -17.43
CA MET A 235 3.66 -12.55 -16.30
C MET A 235 2.60 -12.17 -15.26
N VAL A 236 2.11 -13.17 -14.52
CA VAL A 236 1.25 -12.98 -13.34
C VAL A 236 1.82 -13.79 -12.19
N GLY A 237 2.08 -13.14 -11.06
CA GLY A 237 2.55 -13.76 -9.82
C GLY A 237 1.46 -13.86 -8.77
N TYR A 238 1.43 -14.98 -8.04
CA TYR A 238 0.54 -15.17 -6.89
C TYR A 238 1.28 -14.98 -5.57
N HIS A 239 0.68 -14.20 -4.67
CA HIS A 239 1.13 -14.05 -3.29
C HIS A 239 0.59 -15.23 -2.49
N ALA A 240 1.51 -16.05 -1.98
CA ALA A 240 1.19 -17.11 -1.04
C ALA A 240 1.22 -16.57 0.40
N HIS A 241 0.31 -17.05 1.22
CA HIS A 241 0.23 -16.79 2.64
C HIS A 241 0.11 -18.12 3.39
N THR A 242 0.42 -18.12 4.70
CA THR A 242 0.33 -19.28 5.59
C THR A 242 -0.95 -19.28 6.41
#